data_AF-B9KF76-F1
#
_entry.id   AF-B9KF76-F1
#
_cell.length_a   1.000
_cell.length_b   1.000
_cell.length_c   1.000
_cell.angle_alpha   90.00
_cell.angle_beta   90.00
_cell.angle_gamma   90.00
#
_symmetry.space_group_name_H-M   'P 1'
#
loop_
_entity.id
_entity.type
_entity.pdbx_description
1 polymer ?
#
loop_
_entity_poly.entity_id
_entity_poly.type
_entity_poly.pdbx_seq_one_letter_code
_entity_poly.pdbx_strand_id
1 'polypeptide(L)' 'MVKVEFLGPINKESLELEVKSLKELKVILGQDESLKEWLELCAISLNDEMLFDENASFKDGDKICLLPPVCGG' A
#
# COMPACT_ATOMS: atom_id res chain seq x y z
N MET A 1 5.22 2.92 13.27
CA MET A 1 5.82 2.22 12.12
C MET A 1 4.79 1.25 11.56
N VAL A 2 4.59 1.28 10.25
CA VAL A 2 3.65 0.42 9.53
C VAL A 2 4.43 -0.54 8.64
N LYS A 3 3.87 -1.72 8.39
CA LYS A 3 4.42 -2.67 7.41
C LYS A 3 3.63 -2.56 6.12
N VAL A 4 4.31 -2.34 5.00
CA VAL A 4 3.73 -2.29 3.66
C VAL A 4 4.08 -3.57 2.91
N GLU A 5 3.08 -4.33 2.49
CA GLU A 5 3.23 -5.56 1.73
C GLU A 5 2.76 -5.36 0.28
N PHE A 6 3.50 -5.93 -0.66
CA PHE A 6 3.17 -5.88 -2.08
C PHE A 6 2.75 -7.27 -2.54
N LEU A 7 1.50 -7.40 -2.98
CA LEU A 7 0.94 -8.70 -3.32
C LEU A 7 1.05 -9.00 -4.82
N GLY A 8 1.01 -10.30 -5.15
CA GLY A 8 0.90 -10.80 -6.51
C GLY A 8 2.04 -10.34 -7.43
N PRO A 9 1.75 -9.85 -8.65
CA PRO A 9 2.76 -9.53 -9.67
C PRO A 9 3.71 -8.37 -9.32
N ILE A 10 3.46 -7.62 -8.24
CA ILE A 10 4.36 -6.54 -7.82
C ILE A 10 5.73 -7.08 -7.40
N ASN A 11 5.79 -8.32 -6.87
CA ASN A 11 7.02 -9.08 -6.58
C ASN A 11 8.13 -8.26 -5.91
N LYS A 12 7.78 -7.56 -4.83
CA LYS A 12 8.68 -6.66 -4.11
C LYS A 12 8.66 -7.00 -2.61
N GLU A 13 9.82 -6.87 -1.97
CA GLU A 13 9.92 -7.09 -0.52
C GLU A 13 9.08 -6.07 0.27
N SER A 14 8.59 -6.48 1.43
CA SER A 14 7.84 -5.59 2.32
C SER A 14 8.71 -4.45 2.85
N LEU A 15 8.12 -3.29 3.06
CA LEU A 15 8.79 -2.12 3.64
C LEU A 15 8.25 -1.83 5.05
N GLU A 16 9.11 -1.37 5.94
CA GLU A 16 8.70 -0.78 7.22
C GLU A 16 8.89 0.73 7.14
N LEU A 17 7.81 1.49 7.34
CA LEU A 17 7.79 2.94 7.13
C LEU A 17 7.21 3.66 8.34
N GLU A 18 7.73 4.85 8.63
CA GLU A 18 7.13 5.77 9.59
C GLU A 18 6.23 6.78 8.86
N VAL A 19 4.98 6.37 8.62
CA VAL A 19 3.94 7.20 7.99
C VAL A 19 2.65 7.14 8.79
N LYS A 20 1.88 8.23 8.74
CA LYS A 20 0.61 8.37 9.48
C LYS A 20 -0.62 8.47 8.60
N SER A 21 -0.45 8.55 7.28
CA SER A 21 -1.58 8.71 6.35
C SER A 21 -1.29 8.11 4.98
N LEU A 22 -2.36 7.86 4.23
CA LEU A 22 -2.27 7.46 2.82
C LEU A 22 -1.51 8.48 1.96
N LYS A 23 -1.67 9.78 2.25
CA LYS A 23 -1.00 10.84 1.49
C LYS A 23 0.51 10.76 1.62
N GLU A 24 1.01 10.59 2.84
CA GLU A 24 2.44 10.39 3.11
C GLU A 24 2.96 9.11 2.44
N LEU A 25 2.21 8.02 2.58
CA LEU A 25 2.57 6.74 1.96
C LEU A 25 2.69 6.86 0.44
N LYS A 26 1.72 7.49 -0.24
CA LYS A 26 1.75 7.71 -1.69
C LYS A 26 2.97 8.53 -2.13
N VAL A 27 3.35 9.57 -1.36
CA VAL A 27 4.53 10.38 -1.67
C VAL A 27 5.81 9.55 -1.60
N ILE A 28 5.95 8.69 -0.58
CA ILE A 28 7.14 7.83 -0.43
C ILE A 28 7.17 6.77 -1.53
N LEU A 29 6.08 6.02 -1.72
CA LEU A 29 6.04 4.95 -2.72
C LEU A 29 6.15 5.50 -4.15
N GLY A 30 5.65 6.71 -4.41
CA GLY A 30 5.74 7.36 -5.72
C GLY A 30 7.15 7.78 -6.14
N GLN A 31 8.12 7.76 -5.22
CA GLN A 31 9.54 7.95 -5.55
C GLN A 31 10.17 6.70 -6.16
N ASP A 32 9.53 5.54 -6.00
CA ASP A 32 9.96 4.29 -6.62
C ASP A 32 9.31 4.13 -8.00
N GLU A 33 10.11 4.37 -9.05
CA GLU A 33 9.66 4.24 -10.43
C GLU A 33 9.06 2.86 -10.75
N SER A 34 9.51 1.79 -10.08
CA SER A 34 8.97 0.43 -10.27
C SER A 34 7.54 0.28 -9.77
N LEU A 35 7.07 1.18 -8.91
CA LEU A 35 5.73 1.13 -8.33
C LEU A 35 4.70 2.01 -9.07
N LYS A 36 5.13 2.89 -9.98
CA LYS A 36 4.24 3.88 -10.61
C LYS A 36 3.01 3.28 -11.28
N GLU A 37 3.18 2.24 -12.07
CA GLU A 37 2.05 1.57 -12.73
C GLU A 37 1.11 0.89 -11.72
N TRP A 38 1.67 0.39 -10.61
CA TRP A 38 0.93 -0.30 -9.58
C TRP A 38 0.12 0.67 -8.70
N LEU A 39 0.66 1.84 -8.37
CA LEU A 39 -0.01 2.82 -7.50
C LEU A 39 -1.34 3.33 -8.09
N GLU A 40 -1.47 3.37 -9.42
CA GLU A 40 -2.70 3.77 -10.11
C GLU A 40 -3.72 2.63 -10.21
N LEU A 41 -3.27 1.37 -10.16
CA LEU A 41 -4.11 0.19 -10.40
C LEU A 41 -4.49 -0.55 -9.12
N CYS A 42 -3.66 -0.45 -8.07
CA CYS A 42 -3.84 -1.24 -6.87
C CYS A 42 -4.96 -0.69 -5.99
N ALA A 43 -5.74 -1.61 -5.44
CA ALA A 43 -6.48 -1.32 -4.23
C ALA A 43 -5.53 -1.38 -3.02
N ILE A 44 -5.97 -0.78 -1.91
CA ILE A 44 -5.21 -0.76 -0.65
C ILE A 44 -6.07 -1.40 0.44
N SER A 45 -5.48 -2.23 1.28
CA SER A 45 -6.09 -2.69 2.53
C SER A 45 -5.31 -2.22 3.74
N LEU A 46 -6.00 -1.91 4.83
CA LEU A 46 -5.44 -1.63 6.15
C LEU A 46 -5.92 -2.73 7.10
N ASN A 47 -4.99 -3.50 7.67
CA ASN A 47 -5.27 -4.61 8.59
C ASN A 47 -6.32 -5.60 8.02
N ASP A 48 -6.10 -6.02 6.77
CA ASP A 48 -6.96 -6.96 6.04
C ASP A 48 -8.36 -6.43 5.67
N GLU A 49 -8.65 -5.15 5.92
CA GLU A 49 -9.87 -4.48 5.48
C GLU A 49 -9.59 -3.51 4.32
N MET A 50 -10.46 -3.51 3.30
CA MET A 50 -10.31 -2.62 2.14
C MET A 50 -10.44 -1.17 2.56
N LEU A 51 -9.47 -0.36 2.17
CA LEU A 51 -9.37 1.03 2.55
C LEU A 51 -9.87 1.94 1.43
N PHE A 52 -11.01 2.58 1.66
CA PHE A 52 -11.63 3.52 0.71
C PHE A 52 -11.55 4.99 1.18
N ASP A 53 -11.33 5.22 2.48
CA ASP A 53 -11.20 6.57 3.03
C ASP A 53 -9.76 7.06 2.92
N GLU A 54 -9.55 8.10 2.12
CA GLU A 54 -8.25 8.75 1.95
C GLU A 54 -7.73 9.46 3.21
N ASN A 55 -8.61 9.74 4.17
CA ASN A 55 -8.29 10.41 5.44
C ASN A 55 -7.94 9.44 6.57
N ALA A 56 -7.91 8.14 6.30
CA ALA A 56 -7.54 7.16 7.30
C ALA A 56 -6.14 7.44 7.86
N SER A 57 -6.07 7.32 9.18
CA SER A 57 -4.84 7.50 9.94
C SER A 57 -4.23 6.16 10.25
N PHE A 58 -2.90 6.08 10.17
CA PHE A 58 -2.15 4.88 10.50
C PHE A 58 -1.52 4.99 11.88
N LYS A 59 -1.39 3.85 12.55
CA LYS A 59 -0.75 3.69 13.85
C LYS A 59 0.37 2.65 13.78
N ASP A 60 1.17 2.62 14.84
CA ASP A 60 2.22 1.61 14.98
C ASP A 60 1.64 0.19 14.96
N GLY A 61 2.29 -0.68 14.18
CA GLY A 61 1.87 -2.07 13.99
C GLY A 61 0.81 -2.28 12.90
N ASP A 62 0.31 -1.23 12.25
CA ASP A 62 -0.63 -1.40 11.13
C ASP A 62 0.05 -2.10 9.94
N LYS A 63 -0.70 -3.00 9.30
CA LYS A 63 -0.32 -3.68 8.06
C LYS A 63 -1.09 -3.08 6.89
N ILE A 64 -0.37 -2.63 5.87
CA ILE A 64 -0.92 -2.07 4.65
C ILE A 64 -0.54 -3.01 3.50
N CYS A 65 -1.51 -3.41 2.66
CA CYS A 65 -1.22 -4.22 1.49
C CYS A 65 -1.60 -3.45 0.22
N LEU A 66 -0.72 -3.49 -0.79
CA LEU A 66 -1.05 -3.08 -2.16
C LEU A 66 -1.52 -4.31 -2.92
N LEU A 67 -2.77 -4.26 -3.39
CA LEU A 67 -3.43 -5.35 -4.08
C LEU A 67 -3.62 -4.98 -5.56
N PRO A 68 -2.80 -5.52 -6.47
CA PRO A 68 -2.99 -5.30 -7.89
C PRO A 68 -4.31 -5.93 -8.38
N PRO A 69 -4.89 -5.44 -9.49
CA PRO A 69 -6.08 -6.05 -10.06
C PRO A 69 -5.85 -7.53 -10.33
N VAL A 70 -6.76 -8.36 -9.83
CA VAL A 70 -6.76 -9.79 -10.12
C VAL A 70 -7.78 -10.07 -11.23
N CYS A 71 -7.38 -10.81 -12.26
CA CYS A 71 -8.35 -11.49 -13.11
C CYS A 71 -8.88 -12.67 -12.30
N GLY A 72 -9.97 -12.45 -11.55
CA GLY A 72 -10.72 -13.53 -10.95
C GLY A 72 -11.19 -14.46 -12.07
N GLY A 73 -10.72 -15.70 -12.05
CA GLY A 73 -11.16 -16.76 -12.96
C GLY A 73 -12.57 -17.23 -12.68
#